data_AF-A0A8C3S614-F1
#
_entry.id   AF-A0A8C3S614-F1
#
_cell.length_a   1.000
_cell.length_b   1.000
_cell.length_c   1.000
_cell.angle_alpha   90.00
_cell.angle_beta   90.00
_cell.angle_gamma   90.00
#
_symmetry.space_group_name_H-M   'P 1'
#
loop_
_entity.id
_entity.type
_entity.pdbx_description
1 polymer ?
#
loop_
_entity_poly.entity_id
_entity_poly.type
_entity_poly.pdbx_seq_one_letter_code
_entity_poly.pdbx_strand_id
1 'polypeptide(L)'
;MTQENWADHVQNTVGENRWLQEQLIQLLVSYCDLNTAARWALRYSLPEKTLPYGVADELQKLKVQERVEDAKSRVDDYEEDRKEGYYQIPIPRENIHFLQTWEGMLRWRDKVLQPGQVVGIDMEWRPSFGVVGKSRVSVLQIAIEEQVFLLDLLQLLKTDEMEELSHFVQTLFSDPTIIKLGYGMSGDLHSLAATCSAFEEIDKQVQGIVDLLAVDKKLQKCWRKSSLQVDVLSQEKSCGDRGFRQPERGLSLLVQHVLGKPLNKTEQLSNWEKRPLREEQILYAASDAYCLLEVYKKLSEDPVGFGLCLDLTESLVGKPTRKPRAKKQLNQQEMPSPSKQQAKVIGMEALSPPPSISPKEFSVVCDNMLQGLGRHLRCLGVDVCMLENDDNHRKAAEIARQEGRVILTSGLPYQTLQSQVGEGRCFSVDCSEKAKEQALQVLKHFNVQVSLADVFSRCQVGLFLSELAALLEL
;
A
#
# COMPACT_ATOMS: atom_id res chain seq x y z
N MET A 1 -7.15 -9.64 -7.28
CA MET A 1 -7.62 -10.29 -6.03
C MET A 1 -8.47 -11.48 -6.43
N THR A 2 -8.21 -12.66 -5.87
CA THR A 2 -8.97 -13.89 -6.15
C THR A 2 -10.35 -13.86 -5.51
N GLN A 3 -11.24 -14.74 -5.97
CA GLN A 3 -12.57 -14.90 -5.38
C GLN A 3 -12.47 -15.29 -3.89
N GLU A 4 -11.51 -16.15 -3.53
CA GLU A 4 -11.27 -16.54 -2.14
C GLU A 4 -10.75 -15.40 -1.28
N ASN A 5 -9.80 -14.60 -1.80
CA ASN A 5 -9.31 -13.42 -1.08
C ASN A 5 -10.41 -12.39 -0.84
N TRP A 6 -11.23 -12.14 -1.86
CA TRP A 6 -12.38 -11.27 -1.71
C TRP A 6 -13.39 -11.83 -0.71
N ALA A 7 -13.67 -13.13 -0.74
CA ALA A 7 -14.58 -13.77 0.21
C ALA A 7 -14.09 -13.67 1.66
N ASP A 8 -12.79 -13.79 1.90
CA ASP A 8 -12.24 -13.64 3.24
C ASP A 8 -12.37 -12.21 3.79
N HIS A 9 -12.20 -11.21 2.94
CA HIS A 9 -12.43 -9.81 3.33
C HIS A 9 -13.89 -9.52 3.64
N VAL A 10 -14.80 -10.03 2.80
CA VAL A 10 -16.25 -9.90 3.00
C VAL A 10 -16.65 -10.57 4.31
N GLN A 11 -16.24 -11.82 4.53
CA GLN A 11 -16.57 -12.56 5.76
C GLN A 11 -16.07 -11.82 7.01
N ASN A 12 -14.86 -11.26 6.99
CA ASN A 12 -14.30 -10.53 8.12
C ASN A 12 -15.00 -9.18 8.37
N THR A 13 -15.45 -8.51 7.31
CA THR A 13 -16.07 -7.17 7.40
C THR A 13 -17.54 -7.27 7.79
N VAL A 14 -18.27 -8.18 7.16
CA VAL A 14 -19.71 -8.39 7.37
C VAL A 14 -19.95 -9.24 8.62
N GLY A 15 -19.11 -10.25 8.84
CA GLY A 15 -19.18 -11.13 10.00
C GLY A 15 -20.56 -11.76 10.18
N GLU A 16 -21.03 -11.75 11.43
CA GLU A 16 -22.35 -12.25 11.83
C GLU A 16 -23.43 -11.17 11.83
N ASN A 17 -23.09 -9.93 11.43
CA ASN A 17 -24.04 -8.82 11.47
C ASN A 17 -25.09 -8.98 10.36
N ARG A 18 -26.30 -9.39 10.76
CA ARG A 18 -27.44 -9.65 9.85
C ARG A 18 -27.76 -8.48 8.92
N TRP A 19 -27.72 -7.25 9.44
CA TRP A 19 -28.00 -6.08 8.62
C TRP A 19 -26.94 -5.89 7.53
N LEU A 20 -25.65 -6.02 7.86
CA LEU A 20 -24.57 -5.96 6.88
C LEU A 20 -24.65 -7.10 5.86
N GLN A 21 -25.05 -8.30 6.29
CA GLN A 21 -25.24 -9.44 5.39
C GLN A 21 -26.33 -9.12 4.36
N GLU A 22 -27.49 -8.60 4.79
CA GLU A 22 -28.58 -8.22 3.89
C GLU A 22 -28.18 -7.09 2.95
N GLN A 23 -27.49 -6.06 3.44
CA GLN A 23 -26.96 -4.97 2.62
C GLN A 23 -25.94 -5.47 1.58
N LEU A 24 -25.06 -6.39 1.95
CA LEU A 24 -24.13 -7.02 1.01
C LEU A 24 -24.89 -7.71 -0.13
N ILE A 25 -25.93 -8.50 0.17
CA ILE A 25 -26.70 -9.18 -0.89
C ILE A 25 -27.30 -8.17 -1.85
N GLN A 26 -27.88 -7.07 -1.36
CA GLN A 26 -28.42 -6.00 -2.21
C GLN A 26 -27.35 -5.39 -3.13
N LEU A 27 -26.15 -5.13 -2.59
CA LEU A 27 -25.03 -4.62 -3.37
C LEU A 27 -24.55 -5.63 -4.42
N LEU A 28 -24.47 -6.93 -4.08
CA LEU A 28 -24.04 -7.97 -5.02
C LEU A 28 -25.01 -8.13 -6.19
N VAL A 29 -26.32 -8.03 -5.94
CA VAL A 29 -27.32 -8.00 -7.02
C VAL A 29 -27.12 -6.78 -7.92
N SER A 30 -26.79 -5.63 -7.34
CA SER A 30 -26.67 -4.36 -8.07
C SER A 30 -25.38 -4.26 -8.89
N TYR A 31 -24.27 -4.84 -8.41
CA TYR A 31 -22.93 -4.62 -8.97
C TYR A 31 -22.24 -5.89 -9.49
N CYS A 32 -22.77 -7.07 -9.22
CA CYS A 32 -22.22 -8.34 -9.69
C CYS A 32 -23.31 -9.10 -10.46
N ASP A 33 -23.82 -10.18 -9.87
CA ASP A 33 -24.79 -11.07 -10.49
C ASP A 33 -25.60 -11.82 -9.42
N LEU A 34 -26.78 -12.32 -9.83
CA LEU A 34 -27.70 -13.04 -8.96
C LEU A 34 -27.11 -14.33 -8.39
N ASN A 35 -26.22 -15.00 -9.13
CA ASN A 35 -25.61 -16.26 -8.72
C ASN A 35 -24.58 -16.06 -7.61
N THR A 36 -23.75 -15.01 -7.72
CA THR A 36 -22.84 -14.58 -6.65
C THR A 36 -23.65 -14.16 -5.42
N ALA A 37 -24.69 -13.35 -5.58
CA ALA A 37 -25.58 -12.96 -4.47
C ALA A 37 -26.23 -14.17 -3.78
N ALA A 38 -26.72 -15.15 -4.56
CA ALA A 38 -27.33 -16.37 -4.04
C ALA A 38 -26.33 -17.26 -3.29
N ARG A 39 -25.08 -17.39 -3.77
CA ARG A 39 -24.01 -18.11 -3.07
C ARG A 39 -23.73 -17.50 -1.69
N TRP A 40 -23.71 -16.17 -1.57
CA TRP A 40 -23.55 -15.49 -0.28
C TRP A 40 -24.77 -15.61 0.62
N ALA A 41 -25.97 -15.52 0.06
CA ALA A 41 -27.20 -15.74 0.80
C ALA A 41 -27.27 -17.15 1.40
N LEU A 42 -26.82 -18.16 0.65
CA LEU A 42 -26.68 -19.55 1.13
C LEU A 42 -25.68 -19.60 2.28
N ARG A 43 -24.48 -19.03 2.08
CA ARG A 43 -23.38 -19.04 3.06
C ARG A 43 -23.78 -18.42 4.39
N TYR A 44 -24.52 -17.32 4.38
CA TYR A 44 -25.03 -16.66 5.60
C TYR A 44 -26.34 -17.25 6.13
N SER A 45 -26.90 -18.25 5.46
CA SER A 45 -28.19 -18.85 5.80
C SER A 45 -29.27 -17.78 6.00
N LEU A 46 -29.38 -16.85 5.04
CA LEU A 46 -30.37 -15.77 5.11
C LEU A 46 -31.77 -16.32 4.78
N PRO A 47 -32.82 -15.87 5.49
CA PRO A 47 -34.20 -16.29 5.20
C PRO A 47 -34.62 -15.87 3.78
N GLU A 48 -35.30 -16.74 3.02
CA GLU A 48 -35.73 -16.42 1.66
C GLU A 48 -36.59 -15.14 1.57
N LYS A 49 -37.35 -14.85 2.63
CA LYS A 49 -38.18 -13.63 2.74
C LYS A 49 -37.39 -12.32 2.79
N THR A 50 -36.10 -12.34 3.13
CA THR A 50 -35.25 -11.13 3.17
C THR A 50 -34.40 -10.97 1.92
N LEU A 51 -34.47 -11.92 0.98
CA LEU A 51 -33.66 -11.90 -0.23
C LEU A 51 -34.26 -10.99 -1.30
N PRO A 52 -33.42 -10.23 -2.03
CA PRO A 52 -33.86 -9.46 -3.19
C PRO A 52 -34.47 -10.34 -4.29
N TYR A 53 -35.29 -9.73 -5.14
CA TYR A 53 -35.96 -10.41 -6.25
C TYR A 53 -34.97 -11.17 -7.14
N GLY A 54 -35.29 -12.43 -7.47
CA GLY A 54 -34.46 -13.31 -8.30
C GLY A 54 -33.36 -14.08 -7.55
N VAL A 55 -32.95 -13.64 -6.35
CA VAL A 55 -31.89 -14.32 -5.58
C VAL A 55 -32.40 -15.64 -4.99
N ALA A 56 -33.66 -15.69 -4.53
CA ALA A 56 -34.27 -16.91 -4.00
C ALA A 56 -34.39 -18.02 -5.07
N ASP A 57 -34.74 -17.65 -6.31
CA ASP A 57 -34.83 -18.60 -7.43
C ASP A 57 -33.45 -19.16 -7.80
N GLU A 58 -32.43 -18.30 -7.81
CA GLU A 58 -31.06 -18.70 -8.10
C GLU A 58 -30.47 -19.55 -6.96
N LEU A 59 -30.84 -19.27 -5.70
CA LEU A 59 -30.50 -20.07 -4.53
C LEU A 59 -31.09 -21.48 -4.61
N GLN A 60 -32.33 -21.60 -5.08
CA GLN A 60 -32.98 -22.90 -5.31
C GLN A 60 -32.24 -23.71 -6.38
N LYS A 61 -31.83 -23.06 -7.49
CA LYS A 61 -31.01 -23.73 -8.53
C LYS A 61 -29.68 -24.23 -7.98
N LEU A 62 -28.97 -23.41 -7.19
CA LEU A 62 -27.70 -23.78 -6.57
C LEU A 62 -27.82 -24.99 -5.64
N LYS A 63 -28.86 -25.03 -4.80
CA LYS A 63 -29.13 -26.17 -3.91
C LYS A 63 -29.41 -27.48 -4.67
N VAL A 64 -29.91 -27.39 -5.90
CA VAL A 64 -30.12 -28.55 -6.80
C VAL A 64 -28.80 -28.95 -7.47
N GLN A 65 -27.95 -27.99 -7.81
CA GLN A 65 -26.67 -28.20 -8.50
C GLN A 65 -25.61 -28.82 -7.58
N GLU A 66 -25.49 -28.38 -6.31
CA GLU A 66 -24.57 -28.98 -5.32
C GLU A 66 -24.89 -30.47 -5.07
N ARG A 67 -26.17 -30.85 -5.08
CA ARG A 67 -26.60 -32.26 -4.95
C ARG A 67 -26.18 -33.15 -6.13
N VAL A 68 -25.80 -32.55 -7.27
CA VAL A 68 -25.34 -33.27 -8.47
C VAL A 68 -23.81 -33.27 -8.57
N GLU A 69 -23.14 -32.21 -8.09
CA GLU A 69 -21.68 -32.12 -8.05
C GLU A 69 -21.03 -32.93 -6.92
N ASP A 70 -21.74 -33.21 -5.82
CA ASP A 70 -21.29 -34.14 -4.75
C ASP A 70 -21.06 -35.60 -5.23
N ALA A 71 -21.45 -35.93 -6.47
CA ALA A 71 -21.19 -37.23 -7.11
C ALA A 71 -19.97 -37.25 -8.07
N LYS A 72 -19.28 -36.12 -8.26
CA LYS A 72 -18.05 -36.06 -9.07
C LYS A 72 -16.99 -35.24 -8.34
N SER A 73 -16.14 -35.94 -7.59
CA SER A 73 -14.85 -35.44 -7.11
C SER A 73 -14.08 -34.79 -8.27
N ARG A 74 -13.93 -33.47 -8.25
CA ARG A 74 -13.09 -32.73 -9.19
C ARG A 74 -11.64 -32.84 -8.72
N VAL A 75 -10.88 -33.65 -9.45
CA VAL A 75 -9.42 -33.78 -9.33
C VAL A 75 -8.77 -32.64 -10.12
N ASP A 76 -8.10 -31.74 -9.41
CA ASP A 76 -6.70 -31.29 -9.55
C ASP A 76 -6.03 -31.01 -10.91
N ASP A 77 -6.74 -30.80 -12.03
CA ASP A 77 -6.06 -30.54 -13.33
C ASP A 77 -5.80 -29.04 -13.67
N TYR A 78 -6.33 -28.08 -12.88
CA TYR A 78 -6.25 -26.65 -13.21
C TYR A 78 -5.22 -25.83 -12.40
N GLU A 79 -4.61 -26.40 -11.36
CA GLU A 79 -3.66 -25.68 -10.50
C GLU A 79 -2.20 -25.72 -10.97
N GLU A 80 -1.78 -26.81 -11.62
CA GLU A 80 -0.39 -26.98 -12.07
C GLU A 80 0.00 -25.94 -13.15
N ASP A 81 -0.91 -25.62 -14.07
CA ASP A 81 -0.68 -24.71 -15.19
C ASP A 81 -0.44 -23.24 -14.75
N ARG A 82 -0.84 -22.87 -13.51
CA ARG A 82 -0.61 -21.52 -12.97
C ARG A 82 0.81 -21.32 -12.41
N LYS A 83 1.55 -22.39 -12.10
CA LYS A 83 2.84 -22.27 -11.39
C LYS A 83 4.03 -22.04 -12.33
N GLU A 84 3.97 -22.50 -13.58
CA GLU A 84 5.12 -22.45 -14.50
C GLU A 84 5.57 -21.02 -14.86
N GLY A 85 4.65 -20.06 -14.86
CA GLY A 85 4.93 -18.67 -15.27
C GLY A 85 5.53 -17.75 -14.21
N TYR A 86 5.65 -18.21 -12.95
CA TYR A 86 6.11 -17.40 -11.82
C TYR A 86 7.36 -18.00 -11.18
N TYR A 87 8.07 -17.16 -10.44
CA TYR A 87 9.18 -17.59 -9.58
C TYR A 87 8.69 -18.66 -8.59
N GLN A 88 9.47 -19.73 -8.48
CA GLN A 88 9.23 -20.83 -7.55
C GLN A 88 10.39 -20.85 -6.56
N ILE A 89 10.07 -20.84 -5.27
CA ILE A 89 11.09 -20.90 -4.22
C ILE A 89 11.85 -22.25 -4.32
N PRO A 90 13.18 -22.26 -4.42
CA PRO A 90 13.96 -23.47 -4.67
C PRO A 90 14.31 -24.22 -3.38
N ILE A 91 13.38 -24.28 -2.43
CA ILE A 91 13.55 -25.07 -1.20
C ILE A 91 12.37 -26.01 -0.98
N PRO A 92 12.58 -27.17 -0.34
CA PRO A 92 11.51 -28.07 0.03
C PRO A 92 10.50 -27.42 0.99
N ARG A 93 9.23 -27.86 0.94
CA ARG A 93 8.16 -27.30 1.76
C ARG A 93 8.39 -27.48 3.27
N GLU A 94 9.07 -28.56 3.66
CA GLU A 94 9.49 -28.87 5.03
C GLU A 94 10.49 -27.85 5.61
N ASN A 95 11.14 -27.05 4.75
CA ASN A 95 12.03 -25.97 5.16
C ASN A 95 11.31 -24.62 5.33
N ILE A 96 9.98 -24.60 5.16
CA ILE A 96 9.14 -23.42 5.39
C ILE A 96 8.38 -23.63 6.71
N HIS A 97 8.80 -22.93 7.74
CA HIS A 97 8.32 -23.08 9.11
C HIS A 97 7.33 -21.97 9.45
N PHE A 98 6.06 -22.31 9.64
CA PHE A 98 5.08 -21.40 10.21
C PHE A 98 5.11 -21.51 11.74
N LEU A 99 5.65 -20.49 12.41
CA LEU A 99 5.98 -20.50 13.83
C LEU A 99 4.95 -19.71 14.63
N GLN A 100 4.19 -20.42 15.46
CA GLN A 100 3.10 -19.84 16.27
C GLN A 100 3.41 -19.80 17.77
N THR A 101 4.51 -20.43 18.21
CA THR A 101 5.01 -20.41 19.58
C THR A 101 6.52 -20.15 19.59
N TRP A 102 7.04 -19.61 20.69
CA TRP A 102 8.46 -19.28 20.81
C TRP A 102 9.34 -20.54 20.83
N GLU A 103 8.88 -21.66 21.38
CA GLU A 103 9.69 -22.90 21.41
C GLU A 103 9.98 -23.42 20.00
N GLY A 104 9.09 -23.16 19.05
CA GLY A 104 9.32 -23.43 17.63
C GLY A 104 10.48 -22.60 17.07
N MET A 105 10.59 -21.33 17.46
CA MET A 105 11.66 -20.42 17.04
C MET A 105 12.99 -20.68 17.77
N LEU A 106 12.93 -21.14 19.03
CA LEU A 106 14.11 -21.34 19.87
C LEU A 106 15.16 -22.27 19.22
N ARG A 107 14.70 -23.28 18.48
CA ARG A 107 15.57 -24.25 17.77
C ARG A 107 16.37 -23.62 16.63
N TRP A 108 15.90 -22.49 16.09
CA TRP A 108 16.47 -21.81 14.93
C TRP A 108 17.14 -20.50 15.27
N ARG A 109 16.89 -19.96 16.46
CA ARG A 109 17.39 -18.69 16.96
C ARG A 109 18.89 -18.49 16.68
N ASP A 110 19.72 -19.42 17.11
CA ASP A 110 21.18 -19.28 17.01
C ASP A 110 21.66 -19.37 15.55
N LYS A 111 20.95 -20.11 14.69
CA LYS A 111 21.23 -20.18 13.25
C LYS A 111 20.87 -18.88 12.53
N VAL A 112 19.76 -18.25 12.92
CA VAL A 112 19.33 -16.96 12.36
C VAL A 112 20.22 -15.82 12.84
N LEU A 113 20.61 -15.83 14.11
CA LEU A 113 21.45 -14.79 14.74
C LEU A 113 22.96 -15.02 14.58
N GLN A 114 23.37 -15.91 13.69
CA GLN A 114 24.79 -16.20 13.48
C GLN A 114 25.50 -14.95 12.91
N PRO A 115 26.65 -14.52 13.47
CA PRO A 115 27.42 -13.42 12.90
C PRO A 115 27.85 -13.72 11.46
N GLY A 116 27.69 -12.74 10.57
CA GLY A 116 27.94 -12.88 9.13
C GLY A 116 26.76 -13.42 8.32
N GLN A 117 25.62 -13.72 8.97
CA GLN A 117 24.44 -14.22 8.28
C GLN A 117 23.82 -13.17 7.35
N VAL A 118 23.34 -13.62 6.20
CA VAL A 118 22.49 -12.83 5.29
C VAL A 118 21.06 -13.32 5.44
N VAL A 119 20.16 -12.40 5.79
CA VAL A 119 18.78 -12.69 6.15
C VAL A 119 17.86 -11.90 5.23
N GLY A 120 16.97 -12.59 4.51
CA GLY A 120 15.86 -11.97 3.79
C GLY A 120 14.73 -11.66 4.76
N ILE A 121 14.24 -10.42 4.76
CA ILE A 121 13.15 -9.97 5.64
C ILE A 121 12.05 -9.36 4.79
N ASP A 122 10.84 -9.82 5.04
CA ASP A 122 9.61 -9.22 4.56
C ASP A 122 8.56 -9.20 5.68
N MET A 123 7.43 -8.51 5.47
CA MET A 123 6.35 -8.42 6.45
C MET A 123 4.98 -8.41 5.77
N GLU A 124 4.00 -9.09 6.37
CA GLU A 124 2.62 -9.09 5.89
C GLU A 124 1.62 -8.59 6.93
N TRP A 125 0.63 -7.82 6.48
CA TRP A 125 -0.42 -7.24 7.32
C TRP A 125 -1.75 -7.14 6.59
N ARG A 126 -2.84 -7.05 7.37
CA ARG A 126 -4.18 -6.90 6.78
C ARG A 126 -4.27 -5.64 5.91
N PRO A 127 -4.71 -5.77 4.64
CA PRO A 127 -5.00 -4.63 3.79
C PRO A 127 -6.08 -3.72 4.41
N SER A 128 -5.86 -2.41 4.36
CA SER A 128 -6.83 -1.42 4.83
C SER A 128 -7.59 -0.82 3.65
N PHE A 129 -8.91 -1.07 3.59
CA PHE A 129 -9.81 -0.48 2.60
C PHE A 129 -10.61 0.65 3.25
N GLY A 130 -10.16 1.89 3.09
CA GLY A 130 -10.90 3.10 3.47
C GLY A 130 -10.87 3.51 4.95
N VAL A 131 -10.80 2.58 5.90
CA VAL A 131 -10.76 2.90 7.35
C VAL A 131 -9.31 3.09 7.82
N VAL A 132 -9.07 4.19 8.53
CA VAL A 132 -7.77 4.56 9.12
C VAL A 132 -7.53 3.72 10.39
N GLY A 133 -7.05 2.49 10.23
CA GLY A 133 -6.39 1.73 11.29
C GLY A 133 -4.88 1.90 11.21
N LYS A 134 -4.17 1.76 12.34
CA LYS A 134 -2.71 1.58 12.28
C LYS A 134 -2.43 0.19 11.69
N SER A 135 -1.63 0.12 10.62
CA SER A 135 -1.13 -1.15 10.11
C SER A 135 -0.29 -1.81 11.20
N ARG A 136 -0.63 -3.05 11.54
CA ARG A 136 0.16 -3.90 12.43
C ARG A 136 0.60 -5.13 11.65
N VAL A 137 1.83 -5.56 11.86
CA VAL A 137 2.39 -6.74 11.21
C VAL A 137 1.68 -7.98 11.75
N SER A 138 1.17 -8.79 10.85
CA SER A 138 0.51 -10.07 11.15
C SER A 138 1.47 -11.24 11.06
N VAL A 139 2.38 -11.20 10.07
CA VAL A 139 3.43 -12.19 9.87
C VAL A 139 4.75 -11.47 9.61
N LEU A 140 5.80 -11.86 10.32
CA LEU A 140 7.18 -11.45 10.03
C LEU A 140 7.89 -12.61 9.33
N GLN A 141 8.42 -12.38 8.14
CA GLN A 141 9.14 -13.39 7.38
C GLN A 141 10.64 -13.22 7.53
N ILE A 142 11.33 -14.34 7.79
CA ILE A 142 12.78 -14.40 7.97
C ILE A 142 13.27 -15.56 7.12
N ALA A 143 14.00 -15.25 6.05
CA ALA A 143 14.65 -16.24 5.19
C ALA A 143 16.16 -16.26 5.46
N ILE A 144 16.72 -17.46 5.57
CA ILE A 144 18.17 -17.70 5.53
C ILE A 144 18.44 -18.76 4.46
N GLU A 145 19.71 -19.09 4.22
CA GLU A 145 20.06 -20.16 3.29
C GLU A 145 19.32 -21.46 3.65
N GLU A 146 18.60 -21.98 2.65
CA GLU A 146 17.76 -23.19 2.69
C GLU A 146 16.57 -23.19 3.66
N GLN A 147 16.26 -22.12 4.40
CA GLN A 147 15.19 -22.13 5.41
C GLN A 147 14.39 -20.82 5.42
N VAL A 148 13.08 -20.91 5.66
CA VAL A 148 12.21 -19.75 5.85
C VAL A 148 11.38 -19.91 7.11
N PHE A 149 11.32 -18.87 7.92
CA PHE A 149 10.55 -18.79 9.16
C PHE A 149 9.49 -17.70 9.02
N LEU A 150 8.23 -18.09 9.19
CA LEU A 150 7.08 -17.19 9.17
C LEU A 150 6.57 -17.07 10.61
N LEU A 151 6.92 -15.99 11.28
CA LEU A 151 6.56 -15.75 12.68
C LEU A 151 5.14 -15.17 12.73
N ASP A 152 4.21 -15.90 13.34
CA ASP A 152 2.83 -15.46 13.56
C ASP A 152 2.77 -14.48 14.73
N LEU A 153 3.04 -13.20 14.45
CA LEU A 153 3.07 -12.17 15.49
C LEU A 153 1.73 -12.02 16.21
N LEU A 154 0.61 -12.34 15.57
CA LEU A 154 -0.71 -12.28 16.23
C LEU A 154 -0.86 -13.33 17.32
N GLN A 155 -0.19 -14.48 17.20
CA GLN A 155 -0.20 -15.53 18.21
C GLN A 155 0.93 -15.34 19.22
N LEU A 156 2.15 -15.08 18.76
CA LEU A 156 3.32 -14.91 19.63
C LEU A 156 3.16 -13.74 20.61
N LEU A 157 2.57 -12.62 20.18
CA LEU A 157 2.34 -11.46 21.06
C LEU A 157 1.23 -11.65 22.11
N LYS A 158 0.46 -12.74 22.04
CA LYS A 158 -0.56 -13.08 23.07
C LYS A 158 -0.01 -13.96 24.19
N THR A 159 1.19 -14.51 24.01
CA THR A 159 1.81 -15.43 24.96
C THR A 159 2.64 -14.65 25.99
N ASP A 160 3.00 -15.32 27.09
CA ASP A 160 3.96 -14.79 28.06
C ASP A 160 5.40 -14.71 27.48
N GLU A 161 5.61 -15.15 26.24
CA GLU A 161 6.90 -15.24 25.52
C GLU A 161 7.25 -13.94 24.76
N MET A 162 6.53 -12.85 25.06
CA MET A 162 6.71 -11.57 24.39
C MET A 162 8.11 -10.99 24.63
N GLU A 163 8.70 -11.19 25.81
CA GLU A 163 10.05 -10.69 26.11
C GLU A 163 11.12 -11.37 25.26
N GLU A 164 11.05 -12.69 25.10
CA GLU A 164 12.00 -13.46 24.31
C GLU A 164 11.90 -13.15 22.83
N LEU A 165 10.67 -13.06 22.30
CA LEU A 165 10.42 -12.60 20.94
C LEU A 165 11.02 -11.20 20.73
N SER A 166 10.76 -10.28 21.67
CA SER A 166 11.22 -8.90 21.58
C SER A 166 12.74 -8.83 21.57
N HIS A 167 13.39 -9.54 22.47
CA HIS A 167 14.84 -9.63 22.53
C HIS A 167 15.42 -10.23 21.24
N PHE A 168 14.81 -11.27 20.68
CA PHE A 168 15.24 -11.87 19.42
C PHE A 168 15.15 -10.89 18.25
N VAL A 169 14.00 -10.26 18.07
CA VAL A 169 13.78 -9.28 16.98
C VAL A 169 14.74 -8.11 17.15
N GLN A 170 14.90 -7.55 18.36
CA GLN A 170 15.85 -6.47 18.62
C GLN A 170 17.29 -6.89 18.32
N THR A 171 17.70 -8.11 18.71
CA THR A 171 19.04 -8.64 18.41
C THR A 171 19.26 -8.75 16.90
N LEU A 172 18.31 -9.35 16.18
CA LEU A 172 18.39 -9.51 14.72
C LEU A 172 18.58 -8.17 14.00
N PHE A 173 17.74 -7.18 14.31
CA PHE A 173 17.76 -5.91 13.61
C PHE A 173 18.92 -5.01 14.04
N SER A 174 19.37 -5.06 15.29
CA SER A 174 20.44 -4.18 15.81
C SER A 174 21.86 -4.67 15.54
N ASP A 175 22.07 -5.98 15.31
CA ASP A 175 23.41 -6.53 15.07
C ASP A 175 23.94 -6.15 13.66
N PRO A 176 25.03 -5.37 13.54
CA PRO A 176 25.59 -4.96 12.25
C PRO A 176 26.30 -6.10 11.51
N THR A 177 26.61 -7.22 12.18
CA THR A 177 27.25 -8.38 11.56
C THR A 177 26.26 -9.26 10.80
N ILE A 178 24.95 -9.05 11.02
CA ILE A 178 23.87 -9.70 10.28
C ILE A 178 23.39 -8.73 9.21
N ILE A 179 23.44 -9.16 7.95
CA ILE A 179 22.90 -8.40 6.81
C ILE A 179 21.41 -8.68 6.70
N LYS A 180 20.59 -7.63 6.69
CA LYS A 180 19.14 -7.70 6.51
C LYS A 180 18.77 -7.19 5.14
N LEU A 181 18.37 -8.09 4.26
CA LEU A 181 17.85 -7.76 2.94
C LEU A 181 16.36 -7.46 3.05
N GLY A 182 15.89 -6.45 2.35
CA GLY A 182 14.47 -6.20 2.16
C GLY A 182 14.21 -5.30 0.95
N TYR A 183 12.96 -4.97 0.68
CA TYR A 183 12.57 -4.17 -0.47
C TYR A 183 11.61 -3.05 -0.05
N GLY A 184 12.15 -1.84 0.13
CA GLY A 184 11.36 -0.72 0.66
C GLY A 184 11.15 -0.76 2.17
N MET A 185 12.12 -1.31 2.91
CA MET A 185 12.05 -1.64 4.35
C MET A 185 11.61 -0.51 5.29
N SER A 186 11.72 0.76 4.89
CA SER A 186 11.30 1.87 5.75
C SER A 186 9.81 1.80 6.13
N GLY A 187 8.95 1.29 5.24
CA GLY A 187 7.53 1.10 5.54
C GLY A 187 7.26 -0.08 6.46
N ASP A 188 8.02 -1.16 6.27
CA ASP A 188 7.90 -2.41 7.03
C ASP A 188 8.34 -2.20 8.48
N LEU A 189 9.49 -1.56 8.67
CA LEU A 189 10.03 -1.19 9.97
C LEU A 189 9.05 -0.28 10.74
N HIS A 190 8.48 0.73 10.08
CA HIS A 190 7.47 1.58 10.69
C HIS A 190 6.22 0.80 11.14
N SER A 191 5.79 -0.16 10.33
CA SER A 191 4.64 -1.01 10.65
C SER A 191 4.97 -1.99 11.79
N LEU A 192 6.20 -2.51 11.83
CA LEU A 192 6.68 -3.34 12.93
C LEU A 192 6.74 -2.56 14.23
N ALA A 193 7.29 -1.35 14.22
CA ALA A 193 7.32 -0.44 15.35
C ALA A 193 5.92 -0.09 15.87
N ALA A 194 4.93 -0.02 14.98
CA ALA A 194 3.52 0.22 15.33
C ALA A 194 2.79 -1.03 15.86
N THR A 195 3.39 -2.22 15.78
CA THR A 195 2.74 -3.49 16.12
C THR A 195 2.63 -3.70 17.64
N CYS A 196 3.69 -3.41 18.40
CA CYS A 196 3.67 -3.42 19.86
C CYS A 196 4.75 -2.50 20.45
N SER A 197 4.61 -2.12 21.72
CA SER A 197 5.54 -1.20 22.39
C SER A 197 6.98 -1.73 22.48
N ALA A 198 7.16 -3.05 22.46
CA ALA A 198 8.49 -3.65 22.51
C ALA A 198 9.31 -3.43 21.22
N PHE A 199 8.65 -3.06 20.11
CA PHE A 199 9.29 -2.78 18.82
C PHE A 199 9.41 -1.27 18.53
N GLU A 200 8.97 -0.38 19.41
CA GLU A 200 8.87 1.06 19.15
C GLU A 200 10.21 1.71 18.71
N GLU A 201 11.33 1.21 19.24
CA GLU A 201 12.66 1.75 18.99
C GLU A 201 13.41 1.04 17.83
N ILE A 202 12.79 0.07 17.16
CA ILE A 202 13.46 -0.75 16.13
C ILE A 202 13.99 0.08 14.96
N ASP A 203 13.21 1.08 14.52
CA ASP A 203 13.58 2.02 13.44
C ASP A 203 14.88 2.77 13.74
N LYS A 204 15.19 3.00 15.02
CA LYS A 204 16.37 3.78 15.45
C LYS A 204 17.60 2.91 15.68
N GLN A 205 17.39 1.64 16.00
CA GLN A 205 18.47 0.71 16.37
C GLN A 205 18.92 -0.16 15.20
N VAL A 206 18.16 -0.19 14.12
CA VAL A 206 18.43 -1.08 13.01
C VAL A 206 19.78 -0.76 12.33
N GLN A 207 20.58 -1.79 12.11
CA GLN A 207 21.88 -1.73 11.43
C GLN A 207 21.96 -2.82 10.37
N GLY A 208 22.94 -2.80 9.48
CA GLY A 208 23.16 -3.88 8.51
C GLY A 208 22.05 -4.07 7.46
N ILE A 209 21.22 -3.06 7.19
CA ILE A 209 20.20 -3.14 6.13
C ILE A 209 20.81 -2.98 4.75
N VAL A 210 20.38 -3.83 3.83
CA VAL A 210 20.52 -3.68 2.38
C VAL A 210 19.13 -3.62 1.76
N ASP A 211 18.69 -2.40 1.39
CA ASP A 211 17.40 -2.19 0.74
C ASP A 211 17.53 -2.35 -0.78
N LEU A 212 17.02 -3.48 -1.30
CA LEU A 212 17.06 -3.84 -2.71
C LEU A 212 16.26 -2.89 -3.60
N LEU A 213 15.32 -2.10 -3.05
CA LEU A 213 14.65 -1.03 -3.80
C LEU A 213 15.64 0.03 -4.30
N ALA A 214 16.69 0.32 -3.51
CA ALA A 214 17.73 1.26 -3.92
C ALA A 214 18.54 0.72 -5.11
N VAL A 215 18.73 -0.61 -5.14
CA VAL A 215 19.42 -1.33 -6.22
C VAL A 215 18.58 -1.37 -7.48
N ASP A 216 17.31 -1.76 -7.35
CA ASP A 216 16.35 -1.74 -8.47
C ASP A 216 16.31 -0.37 -9.15
N LYS A 217 16.22 0.72 -8.36
CA LYS A 217 16.28 2.08 -8.90
C LYS A 217 17.59 2.41 -9.62
N LYS A 218 18.73 1.81 -9.24
CA LYS A 218 20.00 1.97 -9.95
C LYS A 218 20.00 1.17 -11.25
N LEU A 219 19.56 -0.10 -11.20
CA LEU A 219 19.46 -0.98 -12.37
C LEU A 219 18.57 -0.38 -13.46
N GLN A 220 17.37 0.08 -13.09
CA GLN A 220 16.45 0.74 -14.02
C GLN A 220 17.06 1.98 -14.69
N LYS A 221 17.94 2.72 -13.99
CA LYS A 221 18.66 3.86 -14.59
C LYS A 221 19.76 3.41 -15.54
N CYS A 222 20.49 2.34 -15.20
CA CYS A 222 21.55 1.80 -16.06
C CYS A 222 20.97 1.23 -17.36
N TRP A 223 19.89 0.46 -17.28
CA TRP A 223 19.23 -0.11 -18.47
C TRP A 223 18.51 0.92 -19.34
N ARG A 224 18.11 2.06 -18.79
CA ARG A 224 17.59 3.18 -19.60
C ARG A 224 18.65 3.91 -20.41
N LYS A 225 19.91 3.89 -19.95
CA LYS A 225 21.04 4.61 -20.58
C LYS A 225 21.81 3.74 -21.55
N SER A 226 21.93 2.47 -21.23
CA SER A 226 22.52 1.48 -22.11
C SER A 226 21.43 1.06 -23.10
N SER A 227 21.60 1.36 -24.38
CA SER A 227 20.73 0.83 -25.46
C SER A 227 20.74 -0.70 -25.55
N LEU A 228 21.44 -1.40 -24.64
CA LEU A 228 21.21 -2.80 -24.33
C LEU A 228 19.80 -2.96 -23.74
N GLN A 229 18.82 -3.11 -24.63
CA GLN A 229 17.79 -4.12 -24.40
C GLN A 229 18.56 -5.40 -24.09
N VAL A 230 18.62 -5.76 -22.81
CA VAL A 230 19.09 -7.07 -22.42
C VAL A 230 18.14 -8.06 -23.10
N ASP A 231 18.68 -8.76 -24.08
CA ASP A 231 18.03 -9.75 -24.96
C ASP A 231 17.66 -11.05 -24.19
N VAL A 232 17.27 -10.90 -22.91
CA VAL A 232 16.84 -12.00 -22.01
C VAL A 232 15.32 -12.17 -22.03
N LEU A 233 14.59 -11.33 -22.78
CA LEU A 233 13.15 -11.50 -22.99
C LEU A 233 12.80 -11.46 -24.49
N SER A 234 13.49 -12.29 -25.27
CA SER A 234 12.92 -12.80 -26.52
C SER A 234 11.78 -13.77 -26.18
N GLN A 235 10.61 -13.17 -25.93
CA GLN A 235 9.30 -13.62 -26.39
C GLN A 235 9.21 -15.10 -26.83
N GLU A 236 9.18 -16.04 -25.89
CA GLU A 236 8.60 -17.35 -26.18
C GLU A 236 7.08 -17.21 -26.30
N LYS A 237 6.65 -17.04 -27.55
CA LYS A 237 5.30 -17.35 -28.02
C LYS A 237 5.09 -18.85 -27.82
N SER A 238 4.31 -19.22 -26.82
CA SER A 238 3.58 -20.49 -26.80
C SER A 238 2.25 -20.33 -26.09
N CYS A 239 1.22 -20.77 -26.80
CA CYS A 239 -0.19 -20.99 -26.48
C CYS A 239 -1.00 -19.88 -25.78
N GLY A 240 -1.88 -19.28 -26.60
CA GLY A 240 -3.31 -19.21 -26.31
C GLY A 240 -3.75 -18.29 -25.18
N ASP A 241 -4.33 -17.16 -25.59
CA ASP A 241 -5.23 -16.34 -24.77
C ASP A 241 -4.61 -15.65 -23.55
N ARG A 242 -4.12 -14.42 -23.73
CA ARG A 242 -3.82 -13.55 -22.59
C ARG A 242 -4.29 -12.14 -22.84
N GLY A 243 -5.39 -11.80 -22.16
CA GLY A 243 -5.77 -10.42 -21.88
C GLY A 243 -4.58 -9.61 -21.35
N PHE A 244 -4.65 -8.29 -21.57
CA PHE A 244 -3.65 -7.30 -21.18
C PHE A 244 -3.12 -7.53 -19.75
N ARG A 245 -1.97 -8.23 -19.61
CA ARG A 245 -1.25 -8.31 -18.34
C ARG A 245 -0.61 -6.96 -18.08
N GLN A 246 -0.89 -6.36 -16.93
CA GLN A 246 -0.24 -5.12 -16.51
C GLN A 246 1.28 -5.34 -16.40
N PRO A 247 2.10 -4.32 -16.71
CA PRO A 247 3.54 -4.44 -16.56
C PRO A 247 3.91 -4.68 -15.10
N GLU A 248 4.87 -5.59 -14.88
CA GLU A 248 5.41 -5.87 -13.56
C GLU A 248 6.03 -4.63 -12.93
N ARG A 249 5.94 -4.54 -11.60
CA ARG A 249 6.45 -3.43 -10.79
C ARG A 249 6.93 -3.94 -9.44
N GLY A 250 7.76 -3.14 -8.79
CA GLY A 250 8.24 -3.40 -7.43
C GLY A 250 9.18 -4.60 -7.39
N LEU A 251 9.20 -5.31 -6.26
CA LEU A 251 10.03 -6.49 -6.05
C LEU A 251 9.85 -7.54 -7.15
N SER A 252 8.61 -7.80 -7.60
CA SER A 252 8.33 -8.73 -8.70
C SER A 252 9.06 -8.40 -10.00
N LEU A 253 9.20 -7.10 -10.32
CA LEU A 253 9.94 -6.67 -11.51
C LEU A 253 11.44 -6.90 -11.33
N LEU A 254 11.98 -6.62 -10.14
CA LEU A 254 13.37 -6.91 -9.83
C LEU A 254 13.65 -8.41 -9.92
N VAL A 255 12.81 -9.25 -9.32
CA VAL A 255 12.89 -10.71 -9.37
C VAL A 255 12.80 -11.21 -10.82
N GLN A 256 11.89 -10.66 -11.63
CA GLN A 256 11.80 -11.00 -13.05
C GLN A 256 13.09 -10.66 -13.80
N HIS A 257 13.68 -9.48 -13.56
CA HIS A 257 14.88 -9.09 -14.27
C HIS A 257 16.13 -9.86 -13.84
N VAL A 258 16.22 -10.27 -12.58
CA VAL A 258 17.42 -10.92 -12.01
C VAL A 258 17.32 -12.45 -12.10
N LEU A 259 16.14 -13.02 -11.84
CA LEU A 259 15.87 -14.45 -11.77
C LEU A 259 15.01 -14.98 -12.94
N GLY A 260 14.54 -14.11 -13.84
CA GLY A 260 13.87 -14.47 -15.09
C GLY A 260 12.34 -14.64 -15.02
N LYS A 261 11.76 -14.78 -13.82
CA LYS A 261 10.30 -14.92 -13.64
C LYS A 261 9.77 -13.95 -12.58
N PRO A 262 8.55 -13.40 -12.75
CA PRO A 262 7.95 -12.50 -11.76
C PRO A 262 7.43 -13.26 -10.53
N LEU A 263 7.17 -12.53 -9.44
CA LEU A 263 6.49 -13.06 -8.25
C LEU A 263 4.99 -13.20 -8.50
N ASN A 264 4.37 -14.23 -7.91
CA ASN A 264 2.93 -14.43 -7.97
C ASN A 264 2.21 -13.54 -6.95
N LYS A 265 1.60 -12.43 -7.39
CA LYS A 265 0.93 -11.43 -6.52
C LYS A 265 -0.48 -11.80 -6.05
N THR A 266 -0.88 -13.06 -6.16
CA THR A 266 -2.26 -13.48 -5.90
C THR A 266 -2.69 -13.22 -4.46
N GLU A 267 -1.78 -13.46 -3.50
CA GLU A 267 -2.02 -13.40 -2.06
C GLU A 267 -1.61 -12.07 -1.40
N GLN A 268 -1.05 -11.13 -2.17
CA GLN A 268 -0.60 -9.81 -1.68
C GLN A 268 -1.71 -9.04 -0.93
N LEU A 269 -2.94 -9.15 -1.41
CA LEU A 269 -4.11 -8.50 -0.79
C LEU A 269 -5.01 -9.53 -0.08
N SER A 270 -4.45 -10.63 0.42
CA SER A 270 -5.20 -11.61 1.20
C SER A 270 -5.50 -11.10 2.62
N ASN A 271 -6.34 -11.82 3.37
CA ASN A 271 -6.59 -11.48 4.77
C ASN A 271 -5.53 -12.13 5.68
N TRP A 272 -4.42 -11.42 5.90
CA TRP A 272 -3.30 -11.88 6.73
C TRP A 272 -3.58 -11.99 8.23
N GLU A 273 -4.75 -11.53 8.71
CA GLU A 273 -5.18 -11.71 10.09
C GLU A 273 -6.04 -12.96 10.30
N LYS A 274 -6.52 -13.59 9.22
CA LYS A 274 -7.31 -14.82 9.32
C LYS A 274 -6.44 -15.97 9.83
N ARG A 275 -6.98 -16.81 10.71
CA ARG A 275 -6.32 -18.03 11.19
C ARG A 275 -7.25 -19.25 11.04
N PRO A 276 -6.72 -20.42 10.66
CA PRO A 276 -5.36 -20.64 10.17
C PRO A 276 -5.10 -19.91 8.83
N LEU A 277 -3.84 -19.60 8.54
CA LEU A 277 -3.44 -19.11 7.21
C LEU A 277 -3.56 -20.27 6.21
N ARG A 278 -3.91 -19.94 4.96
CA ARG A 278 -3.92 -20.94 3.88
C ARG A 278 -2.51 -21.27 3.43
N GLU A 279 -2.37 -22.42 2.79
CA GLU A 279 -1.10 -22.90 2.25
C GLU A 279 -0.55 -21.95 1.18
N GLU A 280 -1.39 -21.36 0.35
CA GLU A 280 -1.00 -20.39 -0.68
C GLU A 280 -0.45 -19.09 -0.04
N GLN A 281 -1.02 -18.66 1.09
CA GLN A 281 -0.53 -17.50 1.83
C GLN A 281 0.85 -17.78 2.44
N ILE A 282 1.05 -18.99 2.99
CA ILE A 282 2.34 -19.43 3.53
C ILE A 282 3.41 -19.47 2.44
N LEU A 283 3.12 -20.08 1.30
CA LEU A 283 4.04 -20.17 0.16
C LEU A 283 4.37 -18.81 -0.45
N TYR A 284 3.36 -17.94 -0.56
CA TYR A 284 3.55 -16.56 -1.00
C TYR A 284 4.51 -15.81 -0.07
N ALA A 285 4.21 -15.78 1.23
CA ALA A 285 5.02 -15.09 2.23
C ALA A 285 6.46 -15.63 2.26
N ALA A 286 6.63 -16.94 2.12
CA ALA A 286 7.96 -17.53 2.07
C ALA A 286 8.75 -17.13 0.82
N SER A 287 8.07 -17.07 -0.33
CA SER A 287 8.68 -16.68 -1.61
C SER A 287 9.15 -15.22 -1.60
N ASP A 288 8.35 -14.31 -1.03
CA ASP A 288 8.68 -12.88 -0.98
C ASP A 288 9.92 -12.59 -0.12
N ALA A 289 10.12 -13.32 0.98
CA ALA A 289 11.35 -13.20 1.78
C ALA A 289 12.56 -13.93 1.17
N TYR A 290 12.38 -15.14 0.64
CA TYR A 290 13.50 -15.94 0.12
C TYR A 290 14.06 -15.40 -1.19
N CYS A 291 13.21 -14.84 -2.06
CA CYS A 291 13.67 -14.27 -3.33
C CYS A 291 14.70 -13.16 -3.14
N LEU A 292 14.68 -12.46 -1.98
CA LEU A 292 15.65 -11.44 -1.63
C LEU A 292 17.08 -12.02 -1.55
N LEU A 293 17.22 -13.23 -0.99
CA LEU A 293 18.49 -13.93 -0.89
C LEU A 293 19.02 -14.30 -2.28
N GLU A 294 18.18 -14.85 -3.14
CA GLU A 294 18.57 -15.25 -4.49
C GLU A 294 18.91 -14.06 -5.37
N VAL A 295 18.11 -12.99 -5.31
CA VAL A 295 18.41 -11.73 -6.00
C VAL A 295 19.75 -11.18 -5.53
N TYR A 296 19.96 -11.08 -4.21
CA TYR A 296 21.22 -10.56 -3.66
C TYR A 296 22.42 -11.43 -4.07
N LYS A 297 22.29 -12.76 -3.99
CA LYS A 297 23.32 -13.70 -4.43
C LYS A 297 23.66 -13.51 -5.90
N LYS A 298 22.65 -13.48 -6.78
CA LYS A 298 22.85 -13.35 -8.23
C LYS A 298 23.49 -12.03 -8.62
N LEU A 299 23.07 -10.93 -7.98
CA LEU A 299 23.67 -9.62 -8.17
C LEU A 299 25.13 -9.59 -7.67
N SER A 300 25.43 -10.30 -6.58
CA SER A 300 26.77 -10.38 -5.99
C SER A 300 27.73 -11.25 -6.80
N GLU A 301 27.24 -12.30 -7.46
CA GLU A 301 28.01 -13.18 -8.34
C GLU A 301 28.44 -12.49 -9.65
N ASP A 302 27.58 -11.64 -10.23
CA ASP A 302 27.88 -10.90 -11.46
C ASP A 302 27.49 -9.41 -11.39
N PRO A 303 28.18 -8.58 -10.58
CA PRO A 303 27.84 -7.17 -10.43
C PRO A 303 27.96 -6.43 -11.77
N VAL A 304 28.99 -6.77 -12.56
CA VAL A 304 29.32 -6.09 -13.81
C VAL A 304 28.30 -6.39 -14.90
N GLY A 305 27.82 -7.64 -15.02
CA GLY A 305 26.76 -8.01 -15.95
C GLY A 305 25.45 -7.26 -15.71
N PHE A 306 25.17 -6.90 -14.46
CA PHE A 306 24.02 -6.05 -14.09
C PHE A 306 24.33 -4.53 -14.13
N GLY A 307 25.54 -4.13 -14.52
CA GLY A 307 25.94 -2.71 -14.59
C GLY A 307 26.13 -2.06 -13.21
N LEU A 308 26.43 -2.87 -12.19
CA LEU A 308 26.77 -2.45 -10.83
C LEU A 308 28.31 -2.38 -10.66
N CYS A 309 28.77 -1.59 -9.70
CA CYS A 309 30.20 -1.52 -9.34
C CYS A 309 30.60 -2.80 -8.58
N LEU A 310 31.86 -3.24 -8.71
CA LEU A 310 32.41 -4.44 -8.06
C LEU A 310 32.25 -4.42 -6.53
N ASP A 311 32.26 -3.24 -5.91
CA ASP A 311 32.06 -3.10 -4.46
C ASP A 311 30.57 -2.86 -4.13
N LEU A 312 29.77 -3.90 -4.31
CA LEU A 312 28.36 -3.92 -3.91
C LEU A 312 28.23 -3.64 -2.42
N THR A 313 29.10 -4.20 -1.59
CA THR A 313 29.10 -4.05 -0.14
C THR A 313 29.22 -2.59 0.32
N GLU A 314 30.13 -1.78 -0.23
CA GLU A 314 30.21 -0.34 0.10
C GLU A 314 29.07 0.51 -0.51
N SER A 315 28.48 0.07 -1.62
CA SER A 315 27.40 0.80 -2.30
C SER A 315 25.99 0.50 -1.76
N LEU A 316 25.84 -0.60 -1.01
CA LEU A 316 24.58 -1.14 -0.49
C LEU A 316 24.39 -0.91 1.01
N VAL A 317 25.45 -0.97 1.80
CA VAL A 317 25.40 -0.61 3.23
C VAL A 317 25.37 0.91 3.31
N GLY A 318 24.17 1.47 3.38
CA GLY A 318 23.97 2.92 3.42
C GLY A 318 24.85 3.57 4.49
N LYS A 319 25.64 4.59 4.11
CA LYS A 319 26.26 5.46 5.10
C LYS A 319 25.16 5.96 6.03
N PRO A 320 25.35 5.93 7.36
CA PRO A 320 24.36 6.47 8.28
C PRO A 320 24.09 7.91 7.87
N THR A 321 22.82 8.22 7.62
CA THR A 321 22.35 9.58 7.32
C THR A 321 22.45 10.44 8.57
N ARG A 322 23.67 10.70 9.04
CA ARG A 322 23.99 11.85 9.88
C ARG A 322 24.22 13.03 8.95
N LYS A 323 23.15 13.71 8.55
CA LYS A 323 23.29 15.15 8.29
C LYS A 323 23.30 15.84 9.65
N PRO A 324 24.40 16.46 10.09
CA PRO A 324 24.32 17.41 11.18
C PRO A 324 23.42 18.55 10.68
N ARG A 325 22.32 18.82 11.37
CA ARG A 325 21.67 20.14 11.27
C ARG A 325 22.68 21.16 11.77
N ALA A 326 23.51 21.69 10.87
CA ALA A 326 24.25 22.91 11.13
C ALA A 326 23.20 24.01 11.32
N LYS A 327 23.08 24.50 12.55
CA LYS A 327 22.35 25.73 12.87
C LYS A 327 22.96 26.85 12.03
N LYS A 328 22.31 27.23 10.94
CA LYS A 328 22.66 28.45 10.22
C LYS A 328 22.14 29.61 11.08
N GLN A 329 23.06 30.28 11.74
CA GLN A 329 22.82 31.49 12.52
C GLN A 329 22.12 32.52 11.63
N LEU A 330 21.01 33.06 12.14
CA LEU A 330 20.36 34.24 11.60
C LEU A 330 21.28 35.44 11.89
N ASN A 331 22.04 35.88 10.90
CA ASN A 331 22.72 37.17 10.98
C ASN A 331 21.75 38.27 10.55
N GLN A 332 21.51 39.19 11.48
CA GLN A 332 20.79 40.43 11.31
C GLN A 332 21.62 41.40 10.46
N GLN A 333 20.97 42.08 9.51
CA GLN A 333 21.29 43.39 8.91
C GLN A 333 20.44 43.53 7.64
N GLU A 334 19.74 44.60 7.30
CA GLU A 334 19.30 45.84 7.95
C GLU A 334 18.25 46.40 6.96
N MET A 335 17.09 46.85 7.45
CA MET A 335 16.03 47.46 6.64
C MET A 335 16.27 48.97 6.51
N PRO A 336 16.15 49.60 5.32
CA PRO A 336 15.99 51.04 5.23
C PRO A 336 14.59 51.46 5.67
N SER A 337 14.55 52.46 6.52
CA SER A 337 13.39 53.04 7.20
C SER A 337 12.50 53.90 6.28
N PRO A 338 11.18 54.02 6.55
CA PRO A 338 10.34 55.04 5.94
C PRO A 338 10.18 56.25 6.89
N SER A 339 10.54 57.41 6.37
CA SER A 339 10.30 58.73 6.97
C SER A 339 8.85 59.17 6.75
N LYS A 340 8.15 59.37 7.88
CA LYS A 340 7.11 60.37 8.21
C LYS A 340 6.21 60.89 7.07
N GLN A 341 4.90 60.64 7.20
CA GLN A 341 3.90 61.72 7.19
C GLN A 341 2.59 61.31 7.90
N GLN A 342 2.41 61.98 9.05
CA GLN A 342 1.20 62.38 9.78
C GLN A 342 -0.08 61.52 9.76
N ALA A 343 -0.47 61.18 11.00
CA ALA A 343 -1.77 60.69 11.41
C ALA A 343 -2.93 61.61 10.99
N LYS A 344 -3.96 61.01 10.40
CA LYS A 344 -5.35 61.44 10.52
C LYS A 344 -6.17 60.24 10.96
N VAL A 345 -6.56 60.26 12.23
CA VAL A 345 -7.52 59.33 12.82
C VAL A 345 -8.90 59.71 12.31
N ILE A 346 -9.50 58.86 11.47
CA ILE A 346 -10.95 58.83 11.24
C ILE A 346 -11.37 57.36 11.09
N GLY A 347 -12.29 56.92 11.96
CA GLY A 347 -13.30 55.92 11.65
C GLY A 347 -12.85 54.46 11.60
N MET A 348 -13.27 53.70 12.61
CA MET A 348 -13.31 52.24 12.59
C MET A 348 -14.20 51.75 11.44
N GLU A 349 -13.64 50.97 10.52
CA GLU A 349 -14.36 49.91 9.81
C GLU A 349 -13.47 48.67 9.77
N ALA A 350 -13.92 47.61 10.45
CA ALA A 350 -13.30 46.31 10.39
C ALA A 350 -13.47 45.77 8.96
N LEU A 351 -12.37 45.66 8.21
CA LEU A 351 -12.34 44.88 6.97
C LEU A 351 -12.70 43.43 7.34
N SER A 352 -13.85 42.99 6.87
CA SER A 352 -14.35 41.63 7.02
C SER A 352 -13.29 40.62 6.56
N PRO A 353 -13.14 39.47 7.24
CA PRO A 353 -12.35 38.38 6.70
C PRO A 353 -12.88 38.02 5.30
N PRO A 354 -12.01 37.53 4.38
CA PRO A 354 -12.46 37.12 3.06
C PRO A 354 -13.65 36.17 3.19
N PRO A 355 -14.67 36.27 2.31
CA PRO A 355 -15.84 35.42 2.40
C PRO A 355 -15.42 33.94 2.45
N SER A 356 -15.95 33.21 3.42
CA SER A 356 -15.71 31.76 3.53
C SER A 356 -16.34 31.05 2.35
N ILE A 357 -15.59 30.17 1.69
CA ILE A 357 -16.04 29.44 0.50
C ILE A 357 -16.63 28.10 0.97
N SER A 358 -17.78 27.70 0.43
CA SER A 358 -18.30 26.35 0.66
C SER A 358 -17.44 25.31 -0.10
N PRO A 359 -17.21 24.10 0.43
CA PRO A 359 -16.48 23.07 -0.29
C PRO A 359 -17.04 22.79 -1.69
N LYS A 360 -18.36 22.91 -1.87
CA LYS A 360 -19.03 22.69 -3.16
C LYS A 360 -18.68 23.73 -4.22
N GLU A 361 -18.30 24.93 -3.81
CA GLU A 361 -17.92 26.06 -4.67
C GLU A 361 -16.40 26.11 -4.91
N PHE A 362 -15.63 25.32 -4.16
CA PHE A 362 -14.20 25.20 -4.33
C PHE A 362 -13.86 24.03 -5.26
N SER A 363 -13.24 24.35 -6.40
CA SER A 363 -12.86 23.37 -7.41
C SER A 363 -11.36 23.36 -7.66
N VAL A 364 -10.78 22.16 -7.67
CA VAL A 364 -9.34 21.95 -7.81
C VAL A 364 -9.02 20.89 -8.86
N VAL A 365 -7.83 21.01 -9.44
CA VAL A 365 -7.19 19.96 -10.23
C VAL A 365 -5.91 19.52 -9.52
N CYS A 366 -5.83 18.23 -9.19
CA CYS A 366 -4.67 17.64 -8.54
C CYS A 366 -3.75 17.00 -9.58
N ASP A 367 -2.45 17.29 -9.46
CA ASP A 367 -1.40 16.57 -10.17
C ASP A 367 -1.39 15.06 -9.81
N ASN A 368 -0.78 14.23 -10.66
CA ASN A 368 -0.76 12.77 -10.52
C ASN A 368 -0.09 12.32 -9.20
N MET A 369 0.88 13.09 -8.70
CA MET A 369 1.56 12.84 -7.42
C MET A 369 0.69 13.19 -6.20
N LEU A 370 -0.43 13.88 -6.38
CA LEU A 370 -1.30 14.39 -5.30
C LEU A 370 -2.69 13.75 -5.31
N GLN A 371 -2.85 12.58 -5.93
CA GLN A 371 -4.14 11.86 -5.89
C GLN A 371 -4.58 11.51 -4.46
N GLY A 372 -3.65 11.21 -3.55
CA GLY A 372 -3.95 10.98 -2.14
C GLY A 372 -4.62 12.18 -1.46
N LEU A 373 -4.06 13.38 -1.68
CA LEU A 373 -4.66 14.65 -1.26
C LEU A 373 -6.02 14.87 -1.93
N GLY A 374 -6.10 14.64 -3.25
CA GLY A 374 -7.34 14.79 -4.01
C GLY A 374 -8.50 13.95 -3.45
N ARG A 375 -8.22 12.71 -3.04
CA ARG A 375 -9.23 11.85 -2.38
C ARG A 375 -9.71 12.43 -1.05
N HIS A 376 -8.81 12.96 -0.22
CA HIS A 376 -9.18 13.57 1.05
C HIS A 376 -10.04 14.83 0.86
N LEU A 377 -9.66 15.71 -0.07
CA LEU A 377 -10.44 16.91 -0.39
C LEU A 377 -11.85 16.54 -0.91
N ARG A 378 -11.95 15.51 -1.75
CA ARG A 378 -13.24 15.01 -2.25
C ARG A 378 -14.13 14.46 -1.12
N CYS A 379 -13.54 13.76 -0.14
CA CYS A 379 -14.25 13.35 1.08
C CYS A 379 -14.75 14.52 1.92
N LEU A 380 -14.23 15.73 1.73
CA LEU A 380 -14.65 16.95 2.42
C LEU A 380 -15.58 17.82 1.55
N GLY A 381 -16.10 17.27 0.45
CA GLY A 381 -17.09 17.94 -0.41
C GLY A 381 -16.51 18.85 -1.49
N VAL A 382 -15.17 18.90 -1.63
CA VAL A 382 -14.47 19.69 -2.66
C VAL A 382 -14.63 19.06 -4.03
N ASP A 383 -14.80 19.88 -5.07
CA ASP A 383 -14.83 19.42 -6.46
C ASP A 383 -13.40 19.17 -6.97
N VAL A 384 -12.97 17.91 -6.97
CA VAL A 384 -11.60 17.51 -7.33
C VAL A 384 -11.58 16.79 -8.68
N CYS A 385 -10.83 17.34 -9.63
CA CYS A 385 -10.36 16.66 -10.83
C CYS A 385 -8.96 16.08 -10.57
N MET A 386 -8.74 14.80 -10.86
CA MET A 386 -7.42 14.15 -10.67
C MET A 386 -6.86 13.80 -12.04
N LEU A 387 -5.61 14.19 -12.31
CA LEU A 387 -4.91 13.74 -13.51
C LEU A 387 -4.60 12.24 -13.46
N GLU A 388 -4.66 11.59 -14.62
CA GLU A 388 -4.28 10.18 -14.79
C GLU A 388 -2.75 10.01 -14.83
N ASN A 389 -2.25 8.77 -14.75
CA ASN A 389 -0.81 8.51 -14.61
C ASN A 389 -0.01 8.81 -15.90
N ASP A 390 -0.68 8.78 -17.04
CA ASP A 390 -0.17 9.10 -18.37
C ASP A 390 -0.33 10.58 -18.74
N ASP A 391 -1.07 11.34 -17.92
CA ASP A 391 -1.28 12.77 -18.13
C ASP A 391 -0.04 13.60 -17.78
N ASN A 392 0.32 14.52 -18.67
CA ASN A 392 1.36 15.50 -18.43
C ASN A 392 0.81 16.67 -17.58
N HIS A 393 1.62 17.24 -16.68
CA HIS A 393 1.31 18.41 -15.86
C HIS A 393 0.72 19.59 -16.66
N ARG A 394 1.04 19.74 -17.96
CA ARG A 394 0.41 20.75 -18.85
C ARG A 394 -1.10 20.60 -18.97
N LYS A 395 -1.64 19.38 -18.89
CA LYS A 395 -3.08 19.10 -18.90
C LYS A 395 -3.79 19.72 -17.69
N ALA A 396 -3.12 19.81 -16.53
CA ALA A 396 -3.66 20.52 -15.37
C ALA A 396 -3.89 22.01 -15.65
N ALA A 397 -2.98 22.67 -16.36
CA ALA A 397 -3.14 24.07 -16.76
C ALA A 397 -4.25 24.26 -17.80
N GLU A 398 -4.48 23.29 -18.69
CA GLU A 398 -5.61 23.31 -19.62
C GLU A 398 -6.94 23.21 -18.88
N ILE A 399 -7.10 22.20 -18.02
CA ILE A 399 -8.30 22.00 -17.20
C ILE A 399 -8.56 23.21 -16.30
N ALA A 400 -7.53 23.73 -15.62
CA ALA A 400 -7.66 24.89 -14.75
C ALA A 400 -8.13 26.15 -15.49
N ARG A 401 -7.69 26.35 -16.75
CA ARG A 401 -8.13 27.49 -17.57
C ARG A 401 -9.54 27.30 -18.12
N GLN A 402 -9.89 26.09 -18.54
CA GLN A 402 -11.20 25.79 -19.14
C GLN A 402 -12.32 25.78 -18.09
N GLU A 403 -12.09 25.12 -16.96
CA GLU A 403 -13.10 24.91 -15.92
C GLU A 403 -12.97 25.90 -14.76
N GLY A 404 -11.94 26.74 -14.78
CA GLY A 404 -11.69 27.71 -13.74
C GLY A 404 -11.35 27.08 -12.38
N ARG A 405 -10.59 25.98 -12.38
CA ARG A 405 -10.13 25.28 -11.16
C ARG A 405 -8.81 25.83 -10.65
N VAL A 406 -8.52 25.62 -9.36
CA VAL A 406 -7.20 25.85 -8.77
C VAL A 406 -6.31 24.63 -8.97
N ILE A 407 -5.06 24.83 -9.39
CA ILE A 407 -4.08 23.74 -9.51
C ILE A 407 -3.44 23.46 -8.15
N LEU A 408 -3.48 22.21 -7.71
CA LEU A 408 -2.69 21.69 -6.60
C LEU A 408 -1.55 20.85 -7.18
N THR A 409 -0.31 21.28 -6.96
CA THR A 409 0.89 20.61 -7.46
C THR A 409 2.06 20.82 -6.49
N SER A 410 3.20 20.16 -6.71
CA SER A 410 4.37 20.29 -5.85
C SER A 410 5.66 20.26 -6.66
N GLY A 411 6.77 20.72 -6.07
CA GLY A 411 8.09 20.64 -6.69
C GLY A 411 8.25 21.49 -7.96
N LEU A 412 9.01 20.97 -8.94
CA LEU A 412 9.32 21.67 -10.20
C LEU A 412 8.07 22.02 -11.04
N PRO A 413 7.04 21.16 -11.16
CA PRO A 413 5.80 21.50 -11.85
C PRO A 413 5.16 22.81 -11.38
N TYR A 414 5.16 23.11 -10.08
CA TYR A 414 4.61 24.37 -9.54
C TYR A 414 5.20 25.61 -10.21
N GLN A 415 6.53 25.66 -10.37
CA GLN A 415 7.23 26.79 -10.99
C GLN A 415 6.78 27.00 -12.44
N THR A 416 6.54 25.92 -13.17
CA THR A 416 6.11 25.99 -14.57
C THR A 416 4.62 26.29 -14.74
N LEU A 417 3.77 25.74 -13.85
CA LEU A 417 2.31 25.84 -13.95
C LEU A 417 1.79 27.17 -13.42
N GLN A 418 2.43 27.75 -12.39
CA GLN A 418 2.04 29.05 -11.85
C GLN A 418 2.07 30.15 -12.92
N SER A 419 3.03 30.10 -13.84
CA SER A 419 3.11 31.07 -14.96
C SER A 419 2.02 30.92 -16.03
N GLN A 420 1.30 29.79 -16.03
CA GLN A 420 0.28 29.45 -17.03
C GLN A 420 -1.15 29.73 -16.56
N VAL A 421 -1.32 30.10 -15.28
CA VAL A 421 -2.62 30.40 -14.67
C VAL A 421 -2.57 31.74 -13.93
N GLY A 422 -3.73 32.34 -13.67
CA GLY A 422 -3.82 33.61 -12.93
C GLY A 422 -3.29 33.52 -11.49
N GLU A 423 -2.99 34.67 -10.89
CA GLU A 423 -2.58 34.76 -9.49
C GLU A 423 -3.62 34.10 -8.56
N GLY A 424 -3.15 33.34 -7.57
CA GLY A 424 -4.01 32.57 -6.65
C GLY A 424 -4.64 31.30 -7.25
N ARG A 425 -4.34 30.93 -8.51
CA ARG A 425 -4.91 29.73 -9.17
C ARG A 425 -3.97 28.53 -9.21
N CYS A 426 -2.81 28.63 -8.55
CA CYS A 426 -1.86 27.53 -8.39
C CYS A 426 -1.32 27.54 -6.96
N PHE A 427 -1.33 26.38 -6.30
CA PHE A 427 -0.89 26.21 -4.92
C PHE A 427 0.16 25.10 -4.83
N SER A 428 1.28 25.41 -4.18
CA SER A 428 2.36 24.45 -3.93
C SER A 428 2.08 23.67 -2.65
N VAL A 429 1.89 22.36 -2.78
CA VAL A 429 1.66 21.45 -1.67
C VAL A 429 3.00 20.94 -1.11
N ASP A 430 3.15 20.91 0.21
CA ASP A 430 4.29 20.29 0.88
C ASP A 430 4.13 18.76 0.89
N CYS A 431 4.91 18.07 0.06
CA CYS A 431 4.91 16.62 -0.03
C CYS A 431 5.60 15.90 1.13
N SER A 432 6.21 16.62 2.08
CA SER A 432 6.75 16.02 3.30
C SER A 432 5.66 15.67 4.33
N GLU A 433 4.48 16.26 4.20
CA GLU A 433 3.33 15.98 5.05
C GLU A 433 2.43 14.87 4.49
N LYS A 434 1.64 14.24 5.38
CA LYS A 434 0.64 13.23 4.99
C LYS A 434 -0.57 13.91 4.33
N ALA A 435 -1.32 13.14 3.53
CA ALA A 435 -2.41 13.66 2.70
C ALA A 435 -3.53 14.39 3.49
N LYS A 436 -3.77 13.99 4.74
CA LYS A 436 -4.76 14.63 5.61
C LYS A 436 -4.32 16.04 6.00
N GLU A 437 -3.07 16.20 6.41
CA GLU A 437 -2.47 17.47 6.80
C GLU A 437 -2.38 18.41 5.59
N GLN A 438 -1.98 17.88 4.43
CA GLN A 438 -2.03 18.62 3.16
C GLN A 438 -3.44 19.15 2.86
N ALA A 439 -4.49 18.35 3.08
CA ALA A 439 -5.87 18.77 2.85
C ALA A 439 -6.27 19.91 3.79
N LEU A 440 -5.90 19.84 5.07
CA LEU A 440 -6.15 20.91 6.04
C LEU A 440 -5.44 22.20 5.66
N GLN A 441 -4.21 22.12 5.16
CA GLN A 441 -3.47 23.30 4.69
C GLN A 441 -4.16 23.96 3.49
N VAL A 442 -4.61 23.17 2.51
CA VAL A 442 -5.33 23.67 1.34
C VAL A 442 -6.63 24.36 1.75
N LEU A 443 -7.46 23.71 2.58
CA LEU A 443 -8.73 24.30 3.03
C LEU A 443 -8.51 25.60 3.81
N LYS A 444 -7.51 25.63 4.68
CA LYS A 444 -7.15 26.83 5.44
C LYS A 444 -6.67 27.96 4.53
N HIS A 445 -5.85 27.64 3.52
CA HIS A 445 -5.31 28.62 2.59
C HIS A 445 -6.40 29.31 1.77
N PHE A 446 -7.38 28.53 1.27
CA PHE A 446 -8.49 29.04 0.46
C PHE A 446 -9.71 29.45 1.29
N ASN A 447 -9.59 29.47 2.63
CA ASN A 447 -10.68 29.79 3.56
C ASN A 447 -11.97 28.99 3.30
N VAL A 448 -11.81 27.69 3.04
CA VAL A 448 -12.90 26.76 2.79
C VAL A 448 -13.41 26.23 4.12
N GLN A 449 -14.69 26.45 4.40
CA GLN A 449 -15.33 26.03 5.66
C GLN A 449 -16.12 24.75 5.45
N VAL A 450 -15.60 23.64 5.97
CA VAL A 450 -16.24 22.32 5.84
C VAL A 450 -17.23 22.11 6.98
N SER A 451 -18.49 21.81 6.65
CA SER A 451 -19.50 21.38 7.62
C SER A 451 -19.63 19.85 7.62
N LEU A 452 -20.33 19.29 8.63
CA LEU A 452 -20.63 17.86 8.66
C LEU A 452 -21.45 17.40 7.44
N ALA A 453 -22.29 18.27 6.87
CA ALA A 453 -23.09 17.96 5.68
C ALA A 453 -22.25 17.85 4.39
N ASP A 454 -21.03 18.40 4.38
CA ASP A 454 -20.13 18.33 3.24
C ASP A 454 -19.31 17.04 3.21
N VAL A 455 -19.17 16.39 4.36
CA VAL A 455 -18.41 15.14 4.51
C VAL A 455 -19.07 14.04 3.67
N PHE A 456 -18.29 13.47 2.76
CA PHE A 456 -18.69 12.48 1.75
C PHE A 456 -19.76 12.93 0.75
N SER A 457 -20.16 14.20 0.74
CA SER A 457 -21.20 14.73 -0.17
C SER A 457 -20.88 14.56 -1.67
N ARG A 458 -19.60 14.42 -2.03
CA ARG A 458 -19.11 14.15 -3.39
C ARG A 458 -18.44 12.79 -3.58
N CYS A 459 -18.56 11.92 -2.57
CA CYS A 459 -18.15 10.53 -2.62
C CYS A 459 -19.35 9.66 -3.00
N GLN A 460 -19.14 8.55 -3.70
CA GLN A 460 -20.21 7.59 -4.02
C GLN A 460 -20.89 7.01 -2.76
N VAL A 461 -20.24 7.12 -1.59
CA VAL A 461 -20.79 6.78 -0.27
C VAL A 461 -21.83 7.79 0.24
N GLY A 462 -21.80 9.05 -0.21
CA GLY A 462 -22.70 10.11 0.26
C GLY A 462 -24.16 9.93 -0.15
N LEU A 463 -24.43 9.31 -1.31
CA LEU A 463 -25.78 8.99 -1.76
C LEU A 463 -26.51 8.06 -0.76
N PHE A 464 -25.78 7.12 -0.16
CA PHE A 464 -26.32 6.20 0.85
C PHE A 464 -26.62 6.89 2.19
N LEU A 465 -25.84 7.90 2.58
CA LEU A 465 -26.08 8.66 3.82
C LEU A 465 -27.24 9.66 3.68
N SER A 466 -27.44 10.25 2.49
CA SER A 466 -28.59 11.12 2.23
C SER A 466 -29.92 10.36 2.20
N GLU A 467 -29.94 9.11 1.70
CA GLU A 467 -31.14 8.26 1.75
C GLU A 467 -31.46 7.80 3.19
N LEU A 468 -30.44 7.59 4.02
CA LEU A 468 -30.59 7.29 5.46
C LEU A 468 -31.12 8.48 6.27
N ALA A 469 -30.72 9.70 5.92
CA ALA A 469 -31.24 10.92 6.55
C ALA A 469 -32.69 11.24 6.13
N ALA A 470 -33.09 10.88 4.91
CA ALA A 470 -34.47 11.01 4.47
C ALA A 470 -35.43 9.98 5.10
N LEU A 471 -34.90 8.87 5.64
CA LEU A 471 -35.66 7.84 6.35
C LEU A 471 -35.77 8.07 7.87
N LEU A 472 -35.03 9.03 8.41
CA LEU A 472 -35.06 9.43 9.81
C LEU A 472 -35.41 10.92 9.88
N GLU A 473 -36.69 11.26 9.88
CA GLU A 473 -37.14 12.64 10.16
C GLU A 473 -36.51 13.14 11.46
N LEU A 474 -35.59 14.10 11.33
CA LEU A 474 -35.07 14.99 12.36
C LEU A 474 -35.06 16.42 11.82
#